data_AF-A0A3E0EVJ8-F1
#
_entry.id   AF-A0A3E0EVJ8-F1
#
_cell.length_a   1.000
_cell.length_b   1.000
_cell.length_c   1.000
_cell.angle_alpha   90.00
_cell.angle_beta   90.00
_cell.angle_gamma   90.00
#
_symmetry.space_group_name_H-M   'P 1'
#
loop_
_entity.id
_entity.type
_entity.pdbx_description
1 polymer ?
#
loop_
_entity_poly.entity_id
_entity_poly.type
_entity_poly.pdbx_seq_one_letter_code
_entity_poly.pdbx_strand_id
1 'polypeptide(L)'
;MVYKFRVILDAEEDIFRDIAILAEDTLEDLHNAIFNSFGFDGMEVASFYTCDETWNQEDEIPMFDTGDTPGEQKIMSDYALSDILDEENTKIIYVYDFINMWTFLVELAAIEEQAVGHTYPETLFAHGEMPDEALEKNFEADDMHNDIYDEFEDDLDEDDLDMFEGDDSFEDYGFEENWN
;
A
#
# COMPACT_ATOMS: atom_id res chain seq x y z
N MET A 1 -1.62 27.22 -1.63
CA MET A 1 -0.33 26.99 -2.32
C MET A 1 -0.52 25.89 -3.35
N VAL A 2 0.36 25.82 -4.33
CA VAL A 2 0.43 24.72 -5.31
C VAL A 2 1.62 23.85 -4.94
N TYR A 3 1.38 22.57 -4.77
CA TYR A 3 2.41 21.55 -4.58
C TYR A 3 2.77 20.99 -5.94
N LYS A 4 4.07 20.85 -6.20
CA LYS A 4 4.60 20.18 -7.39
C LYS A 4 5.28 18.91 -6.95
N PHE A 5 4.64 17.79 -7.26
CA PHE A 5 5.17 16.46 -7.00
C PHE A 5 5.92 15.94 -8.21
N ARG A 6 7.00 15.23 -7.94
CA ARG A 6 7.56 14.26 -8.87
C ARG A 6 7.16 12.86 -8.41
N VAL A 7 6.54 12.11 -9.31
CA VAL A 7 6.05 10.75 -9.07
C VAL A 7 6.86 9.81 -9.95
N ILE A 8 7.69 8.98 -9.34
CA ILE A 8 8.63 8.08 -10.03
C ILE A 8 8.13 6.66 -9.83
N LEU A 9 8.00 5.90 -10.91
CA LEU A 9 7.72 4.47 -10.80
C LEU A 9 9.02 3.73 -10.42
N ASP A 10 8.92 2.86 -9.41
CA ASP A 10 10.00 1.95 -9.00
C ASP A 10 10.14 0.80 -10.02
N ALA A 11 10.80 1.09 -11.13
CA ALA A 11 11.04 0.16 -12.24
C ALA A 11 12.47 0.30 -12.81
N GLU A 12 12.90 -0.64 -13.64
CA GLU A 12 14.22 -0.59 -14.31
C GLU A 12 14.36 0.60 -15.26
N GLU A 13 13.26 1.01 -15.89
CA GLU A 13 13.21 2.17 -16.78
C GLU A 13 12.83 3.43 -16.02
N ASP A 14 13.43 4.56 -16.40
CA ASP A 14 13.09 5.87 -15.85
C ASP A 14 11.69 6.29 -16.31
N ILE A 15 10.67 6.05 -15.48
CA ILE A 15 9.28 6.43 -15.75
C ILE A 15 8.80 7.36 -14.64
N PHE A 16 8.42 8.60 -14.99
CA PHE A 16 7.96 9.57 -14.01
C PHE A 16 6.99 10.61 -14.56
N ARG A 17 6.23 11.23 -13.65
CA ARG A 17 5.31 12.34 -13.92
C ARG A 17 5.59 13.48 -12.97
N ASP A 18 5.55 14.71 -13.47
CA ASP A 18 5.51 15.89 -12.61
C ASP A 18 4.06 16.39 -12.55
N ILE A 19 3.49 16.48 -11.36
CA ILE A 19 2.08 16.80 -11.13
C ILE A 19 1.99 18.04 -10.24
N ALA A 20 1.19 19.01 -10.64
CA ALA A 20 0.81 20.16 -9.82
C ALA A 20 -0.58 19.96 -9.24
N ILE A 21 -0.74 20.18 -7.94
CA ILE A 21 -2.00 20.01 -7.20
C ILE A 21 -2.09 21.06 -6.09
N LEU A 22 -3.29 21.38 -5.58
CA LEU A 22 -3.39 22.35 -4.49
C LEU A 22 -2.99 21.70 -3.17
N ALA A 23 -2.32 22.45 -2.30
CA ALA A 23 -1.95 21.96 -0.96
C ALA A 23 -3.17 21.58 -0.09
N GLU A 24 -4.33 22.15 -0.39
CA GLU A 24 -5.61 21.88 0.30
C GLU A 24 -6.38 20.69 -0.29
N ASP A 25 -5.95 20.17 -1.44
CA ASP A 25 -6.52 18.95 -2.01
C ASP A 25 -6.11 17.74 -1.16
N THR A 26 -6.84 16.63 -1.32
CA THR A 26 -6.65 15.43 -0.50
C THR A 26 -5.65 14.45 -1.10
N LEU A 27 -5.24 13.45 -0.33
CA LEU A 27 -4.50 12.31 -0.89
C LEU A 27 -5.34 11.55 -1.94
N GLU A 28 -6.67 11.55 -1.83
CA GLU A 28 -7.54 10.93 -2.85
C GLU A 28 -7.45 11.71 -4.18
N ASP A 29 -7.38 13.04 -4.13
CA ASP A 29 -7.16 13.87 -5.32
C ASP A 29 -5.79 13.61 -5.94
N LEU A 30 -4.76 13.42 -5.12
CA LEU A 30 -3.42 13.02 -5.60
C LEU A 30 -3.43 11.63 -6.22
N HIS A 31 -4.11 10.66 -5.62
CA HIS A 31 -4.31 9.32 -6.20
C HIS A 31 -4.92 9.43 -7.59
N ASN A 32 -6.02 10.18 -7.72
CA ASN A 32 -6.68 10.40 -9.00
C ASN A 32 -5.77 11.10 -10.02
N ALA A 33 -4.98 12.08 -9.59
CA ALA A 33 -4.03 12.77 -10.46
C ALA A 33 -2.92 11.83 -10.98
N ILE A 34 -2.36 10.99 -10.09
CA ILE A 34 -1.38 9.96 -10.45
C ILE A 34 -2.02 8.97 -11.43
N PHE A 35 -3.15 8.38 -11.04
CA PHE A 35 -3.87 7.38 -11.84
C PHE A 35 -4.10 7.85 -13.28
N ASN A 36 -4.63 9.07 -13.44
CA ASN A 36 -4.89 9.67 -14.75
C ASN A 36 -3.61 9.99 -15.53
N SER A 37 -2.54 10.44 -14.85
CA SER A 37 -1.28 10.84 -15.50
C SER A 37 -0.46 9.65 -16.04
N PHE A 38 -0.59 8.48 -15.43
CA PHE A 38 0.05 7.24 -15.89
C PHE A 38 -0.83 6.44 -16.87
N GLY A 39 -2.11 6.83 -17.02
CA GLY A 39 -3.00 6.26 -18.02
C GLY A 39 -3.55 4.89 -17.65
N PHE A 40 -3.68 4.60 -16.35
CA PHE A 40 -4.32 3.39 -15.87
C PHE A 40 -5.80 3.32 -16.30
N ASP A 41 -6.31 2.11 -16.52
CA ASP A 41 -7.68 1.83 -16.95
C ASP A 41 -8.48 0.99 -15.94
N GLY A 42 -7.83 0.55 -14.85
CA GLY A 42 -8.40 -0.28 -13.81
C GLY A 42 -9.16 0.48 -12.71
N MET A 43 -9.71 -0.27 -11.76
CA MET A 43 -10.27 0.26 -10.52
C MET A 43 -9.72 -0.54 -9.34
N GLU A 44 -8.40 -0.75 -9.35
CA GLU A 44 -7.73 -1.47 -8.29
C GLU A 44 -7.55 -0.58 -7.06
N VAL A 45 -7.37 -1.23 -5.92
CA VAL A 45 -7.15 -0.57 -4.63
C VAL A 45 -5.73 -0.01 -4.53
N ALA A 46 -5.58 1.03 -3.71
CA ALA A 46 -4.31 1.69 -3.47
C ALA A 46 -4.16 2.13 -2.02
N SER A 47 -2.91 2.35 -1.62
CA SER A 47 -2.53 2.94 -0.32
C SER A 47 -1.38 3.92 -0.49
N PHE A 48 -1.37 4.98 0.30
CA PHE A 48 -0.18 5.78 0.54
C PHE A 48 0.51 5.29 1.81
N TYR A 49 1.82 5.46 1.90
CA TYR A 49 2.60 5.19 3.10
C TYR A 49 3.49 6.40 3.37
N THR A 50 3.46 6.91 4.61
CA THR A 50 4.51 7.83 5.04
C THR A 50 5.86 7.12 5.05
N CYS A 51 6.94 7.86 4.91
CA CYS A 51 8.27 7.28 4.89
C CYS A 51 9.34 8.22 5.40
N ASP A 52 10.46 7.63 5.83
CA ASP A 52 11.65 8.39 6.20
C ASP A 52 12.45 8.87 4.97
N GLU A 53 13.55 9.57 5.23
CA GLU A 53 14.47 10.08 4.20
C GLU A 53 15.07 8.99 3.31
N THR A 54 15.09 7.74 3.78
CA THR A 54 15.62 6.57 3.08
C THR A 54 14.55 5.71 2.42
N TRP A 55 13.31 6.21 2.31
CA TRP A 55 12.16 5.51 1.72
C TRP A 55 11.73 4.24 2.48
N ASN A 56 12.00 4.17 3.78
CA ASN A 56 11.42 3.11 4.61
C ASN A 56 9.96 3.43 4.90
N GLN A 57 9.06 2.48 4.63
CA GLN A 57 7.61 2.63 4.86
C GLN A 57 7.31 2.70 6.37
N GLU A 58 6.41 3.60 6.74
CA GLU A 58 5.92 3.79 8.10
C GLU A 58 4.39 3.57 8.16
N ASP A 59 3.59 4.64 8.29
CA ASP A 59 2.15 4.55 8.50
C ASP A 59 1.40 4.43 7.16
N GLU A 60 0.46 3.49 7.10
CA GLU A 60 -0.41 3.28 5.94
C GLU A 60 -1.65 4.20 5.97
N ILE A 61 -1.97 4.76 4.81
CA ILE A 61 -3.18 5.54 4.54
C ILE A 61 -3.93 4.88 3.37
N PRO A 62 -4.91 4.02 3.66
CA PRO A 62 -5.61 3.25 2.64
C PRO A 62 -6.68 4.08 1.91
N MET A 63 -7.03 3.66 0.69
CA MET A 63 -8.11 4.26 -0.10
C MET A 63 -9.50 4.04 0.54
N PHE A 64 -9.68 2.92 1.23
CA PHE A 64 -10.93 2.54 1.90
C PHE A 64 -10.66 2.18 3.35
N ASP A 65 -11.70 2.33 4.18
CA ASP A 65 -11.62 1.98 5.59
C ASP A 65 -11.52 0.46 5.75
N THR A 66 -10.37 0.01 6.24
CA THR A 66 -10.05 -1.39 6.51
C THR A 66 -10.33 -1.80 7.95
N GLY A 67 -10.85 -0.90 8.78
CA GLY A 67 -11.19 -1.17 10.18
C GLY A 67 -12.38 -2.11 10.35
N ASP A 68 -12.45 -2.78 11.50
CA ASP A 68 -13.59 -3.64 11.88
C ASP A 68 -14.87 -2.81 12.08
N THR A 69 -14.72 -1.56 12.50
CA THR A 69 -15.82 -0.61 12.68
C THR A 69 -15.79 0.49 11.61
N PRO A 70 -16.90 0.76 10.91
CA PRO A 70 -16.95 1.85 9.94
C PRO A 70 -16.61 3.22 10.55
N GLY A 71 -15.67 3.92 9.95
CA GLY A 71 -15.12 5.21 10.38
C GLY A 71 -14.02 5.10 11.45
N GLU A 72 -13.48 3.91 11.71
CA GLU A 72 -12.42 3.72 12.69
C GLU A 72 -11.04 4.13 12.15
N GLN A 73 -10.73 3.76 10.91
CA GLN A 73 -9.48 4.13 10.26
C GLN A 73 -9.69 5.29 9.30
N LYS A 74 -8.77 6.26 9.34
CA LYS A 74 -8.75 7.37 8.39
C LYS A 74 -8.29 6.89 7.02
N ILE A 75 -8.87 7.47 5.98
CA ILE A 75 -8.58 7.13 4.58
C ILE A 75 -7.99 8.32 3.83
N MET A 76 -7.56 8.12 2.59
CA MET A 76 -6.97 9.16 1.73
C MET A 76 -7.80 10.45 1.65
N SER A 77 -9.14 10.36 1.66
CA SER A 77 -10.04 11.52 1.60
C SER A 77 -10.03 12.39 2.87
N ASP A 78 -9.56 11.84 3.99
CA ASP A 78 -9.55 12.53 5.29
C ASP A 78 -8.28 13.38 5.51
N TYR A 79 -7.29 13.26 4.62
CA TYR A 79 -6.02 13.95 4.72
C TYR A 79 -5.85 14.96 3.60
N ALA A 80 -5.73 16.24 3.96
CA ALA A 80 -5.21 17.23 3.04
C ALA A 80 -3.72 17.00 2.85
N LEU A 81 -3.20 17.31 1.65
CA LEU A 81 -1.78 17.16 1.35
C LEU A 81 -0.89 17.94 2.31
N SER A 82 -1.32 19.15 2.70
CA SER A 82 -0.61 19.99 3.66
C SER A 82 -0.54 19.44 5.08
N ASP A 83 -1.34 18.42 5.43
CA ASP A 83 -1.32 17.82 6.75
C ASP A 83 -0.19 16.79 6.91
N ILE A 84 0.34 16.29 5.79
CA ILE A 84 1.34 15.21 5.73
C ILE A 84 2.64 15.71 5.10
N LEU A 85 2.53 16.60 4.10
CA LEU A 85 3.64 17.00 3.25
C LEU A 85 3.91 18.50 3.35
N ASP A 86 5.16 18.84 3.64
CA ASP A 86 5.66 20.21 3.79
C ASP A 86 7.16 20.31 3.42
N GLU A 87 7.81 21.43 3.78
CA GLU A 87 9.23 21.65 3.48
C GLU A 87 10.18 20.72 4.26
N GLU A 88 9.72 20.12 5.38
CA GLU A 88 10.50 19.19 6.20
C GLU A 88 10.17 17.72 5.84
N ASN A 89 8.91 17.44 5.49
CA ASN A 89 8.42 16.11 5.14
C ASN A 89 7.98 16.11 3.67
N THR A 90 8.90 15.76 2.78
CA THR A 90 8.69 15.90 1.33
C THR A 90 8.36 14.58 0.64
N LYS A 91 8.46 13.43 1.31
CA LYS A 91 8.39 12.11 0.69
C LYS A 91 7.16 11.34 1.16
N ILE A 92 6.53 10.63 0.23
CA ILE A 92 5.47 9.66 0.50
C ILE A 92 5.56 8.55 -0.56
N ILE A 93 5.21 7.33 -0.17
CA ILE A 93 5.19 6.18 -1.08
C ILE A 93 3.74 5.94 -1.48
N TYR A 94 3.51 5.68 -2.76
CA TYR A 94 2.20 5.34 -3.28
C TYR A 94 2.24 3.94 -3.89
N VAL A 95 1.36 3.05 -3.43
CA VAL A 95 1.24 1.68 -3.96
C VAL A 95 -0.13 1.52 -4.58
N TYR A 96 -0.15 1.12 -5.85
CA TYR A 96 -1.36 0.83 -6.60
C TYR A 96 -1.39 -0.64 -6.99
N ASP A 97 -2.56 -1.27 -6.90
CA ASP A 97 -2.80 -2.67 -7.24
C ASP A 97 -1.91 -3.63 -6.43
N PHE A 98 -2.44 -4.19 -5.34
CA PHE A 98 -1.70 -5.10 -4.46
C PHE A 98 -1.38 -6.47 -5.07
N ILE A 99 -1.85 -6.77 -6.29
CA ILE A 99 -1.44 -7.98 -7.01
C ILE A 99 -0.12 -7.73 -7.71
N ASN A 100 -0.02 -6.59 -8.40
CA ASN A 100 1.14 -6.20 -9.21
C ASN A 100 2.16 -5.35 -8.43
N MET A 101 1.77 -4.79 -7.29
CA MET A 101 2.59 -3.99 -6.38
C MET A 101 3.27 -2.79 -7.07
N TRP A 102 2.53 -2.07 -7.92
CA TRP A 102 3.05 -0.87 -8.58
C TRP A 102 3.42 0.17 -7.53
N THR A 103 4.72 0.35 -7.32
CA THR A 103 5.26 1.21 -6.27
C THR A 103 5.75 2.50 -6.90
N PHE A 104 5.31 3.63 -6.35
CA PHE A 104 5.70 4.95 -6.78
C PHE A 104 6.34 5.71 -5.64
N LEU A 105 7.50 6.31 -5.91
CA LEU A 105 8.17 7.24 -5.02
C LEU A 105 7.66 8.65 -5.36
N VAL A 106 6.98 9.28 -4.41
CA VAL A 106 6.38 10.61 -4.59
C VAL A 106 7.14 11.61 -3.74
N GLU A 107 7.73 12.61 -4.39
CA GLU A 107 8.53 13.65 -3.73
C GLU A 107 7.98 15.04 -4.03
N LEU A 108 7.77 15.85 -2.98
CA LEU A 108 7.39 17.24 -3.06
C LEU A 108 8.60 18.09 -3.50
N ALA A 109 8.66 18.38 -4.80
CA ALA A 109 9.80 19.08 -5.39
C ALA A 109 9.74 20.60 -5.20
N ALA A 110 8.54 21.18 -5.12
CA ALA A 110 8.37 22.62 -4.92
C ALA A 110 6.99 23.00 -4.37
N ILE A 111 6.95 24.12 -3.65
CA ILE A 111 5.74 24.80 -3.20
C ILE A 111 5.72 26.20 -3.82
N GLU A 112 4.66 26.53 -4.55
CA GLU A 112 4.54 27.80 -5.28
C GLU A 112 3.17 28.47 -5.06
N GLU A 113 3.08 29.75 -5.42
CA GLU A 113 1.78 30.43 -5.51
C GLU A 113 0.99 29.97 -6.74
N GLN A 114 -0.35 29.98 -6.62
CA GLN A 114 -1.21 29.66 -7.75
C GLN A 114 -1.01 30.65 -8.91
N ALA A 115 -0.77 30.12 -10.10
CA ALA A 115 -0.67 30.92 -11.31
C ALA A 115 -2.06 31.26 -11.87
N VAL A 116 -2.27 32.52 -12.24
CA VAL A 116 -3.56 32.98 -12.80
C VAL A 116 -3.84 32.25 -14.11
N GLY A 117 -5.00 31.60 -14.19
CA GLY A 117 -5.48 30.92 -15.41
C GLY A 117 -5.10 29.44 -15.50
N HIS A 118 -4.43 28.87 -14.50
CA HIS A 118 -4.23 27.42 -14.38
C HIS A 118 -5.38 26.77 -13.60
N THR A 119 -5.60 25.49 -13.88
CA THR A 119 -6.54 24.62 -13.17
C THR A 119 -5.78 23.41 -12.66
N TYR A 120 -6.00 23.04 -11.40
CA TYR A 120 -5.35 21.92 -10.74
C TYR A 120 -6.38 20.81 -10.45
N PRO A 121 -5.95 19.53 -10.37
CA PRO A 121 -4.60 19.04 -10.65
C PRO A 121 -4.21 19.09 -12.14
N GLU A 122 -2.92 19.25 -12.43
CA GLU A 122 -2.36 19.33 -13.79
C GLU A 122 -1.08 18.48 -13.89
N THR A 123 -0.96 17.64 -14.92
CA THR A 123 0.31 16.97 -15.26
C THR A 123 1.20 17.94 -16.03
N LEU A 124 2.29 18.40 -15.40
CA LEU A 124 3.24 19.35 -15.98
C LEU A 124 4.21 18.69 -16.95
N PHE A 125 4.62 17.45 -16.65
CA PHE A 125 5.60 16.71 -17.44
C PHE A 125 5.37 15.21 -17.36
N ALA A 126 5.70 14.50 -18.43
CA ALA A 126 5.62 13.05 -18.51
C ALA A 126 6.84 12.47 -19.23
N HIS A 127 7.42 11.42 -18.67
CA HIS A 127 8.53 10.68 -19.23
C HIS A 127 8.36 9.17 -19.01
N GLY A 128 8.69 8.39 -20.04
CA GLY A 128 8.49 6.94 -20.03
C GLY A 128 7.02 6.52 -20.22
N GLU A 129 6.84 5.29 -20.69
CA GLU A 129 5.54 4.62 -20.80
C GLU A 129 5.44 3.54 -19.72
N MET A 130 4.23 3.25 -19.24
CA MET A 130 4.03 2.15 -18.30
C MET A 130 4.38 0.82 -18.98
N PRO A 131 5.12 -0.08 -18.31
CA PRO A 131 5.37 -1.40 -18.86
C PRO A 131 4.08 -2.24 -18.85
N ASP A 132 3.97 -3.16 -19.80
CA ASP A 132 2.80 -4.04 -19.96
C ASP A 132 2.62 -5.00 -18.77
N GLU A 133 3.71 -5.35 -18.10
CA GLU A 133 3.76 -6.27 -16.96
C GLU A 133 4.53 -5.63 -15.80
N ALA A 134 4.07 -5.88 -14.58
CA ALA A 134 4.81 -5.50 -13.38
C ALA A 134 6.07 -6.35 -13.23
N LEU A 135 7.13 -5.74 -12.72
CA LEU A 135 8.37 -6.46 -12.42
C LEU A 135 8.12 -7.46 -11.29
N GLU A 136 8.59 -8.70 -11.44
CA GLU A 136 8.66 -9.64 -10.33
C GLU A 136 9.67 -9.11 -9.30
N LYS A 137 9.19 -8.48 -8.22
CA LYS A 137 10.02 -8.15 -7.06
C LYS A 137 10.47 -9.46 -6.41
N ASN A 138 11.69 -9.88 -6.71
CA ASN A 138 12.36 -10.95 -5.97
C ASN A 138 12.64 -10.41 -4.56
N PHE A 139 11.71 -10.64 -3.64
CA PHE A 139 11.97 -10.48 -2.22
C PHE A 139 12.99 -11.56 -1.82
N GLU A 140 14.27 -11.20 -1.87
CA GLU A 140 15.28 -11.90 -1.09
C GLU A 140 14.99 -11.57 0.37
N ALA A 141 14.15 -12.40 1.01
CA ALA A 141 14.08 -12.42 2.46
C ALA A 141 15.49 -12.76 2.94
N ASP A 142 16.18 -11.76 3.49
CA ASP A 142 17.49 -11.90 4.10
C ASP A 142 17.30 -12.83 5.32
N ASP A 143 17.37 -14.14 5.09
CA ASP A 143 17.51 -15.30 5.99
C ASP A 143 16.89 -15.23 7.41
N MET A 144 15.84 -14.44 7.66
CA MET A 144 15.12 -14.41 8.93
C MET A 144 14.11 -15.56 9.08
N HIS A 145 14.09 -16.51 8.13
CA HIS A 145 13.20 -17.67 8.18
C HIS A 145 13.81 -18.85 8.96
N ASN A 146 15.09 -18.79 9.35
CA ASN A 146 15.72 -19.83 10.17
C ASN A 146 15.60 -19.58 11.68
N ASP A 147 15.43 -18.34 12.14
CA ASP A 147 15.41 -18.07 13.59
C ASP A 147 14.02 -18.21 14.25
N ILE A 148 12.92 -18.22 13.47
CA ILE A 148 11.56 -18.35 14.02
C ILE A 148 11.14 -19.83 14.18
N TYR A 149 11.68 -20.73 13.35
CA TYR A 149 11.35 -22.15 13.43
C TYR A 149 12.20 -22.92 14.47
N ASP A 150 13.38 -22.41 14.85
CA ASP A 150 14.24 -23.04 15.86
C ASP A 150 13.81 -22.74 17.32
N GLU A 151 12.94 -21.74 17.58
CA GLU A 151 12.50 -21.41 18.95
C GLU A 151 11.20 -22.13 19.37
N PHE A 152 10.56 -22.89 18.46
CA PHE A 152 9.36 -23.68 18.76
C PHE A 152 9.60 -25.19 18.90
N GLU A 153 10.84 -25.67 18.72
CA GLU A 153 11.17 -27.12 18.73
C GLU A 153 11.80 -27.66 20.01
N ASP A 154 11.94 -26.87 21.09
CA ASP A 154 12.75 -27.31 22.25
C ASP A 154 12.00 -27.42 23.60
N ASP A 155 10.68 -27.69 23.59
CA ASP A 155 9.97 -28.01 24.86
C ASP A 155 8.68 -28.87 24.71
N LEU A 156 8.53 -29.64 23.62
CA LEU A 156 7.56 -30.75 23.60
C LEU A 156 8.28 -32.05 23.96
N ASP A 157 8.38 -32.32 25.26
CA ASP A 157 8.81 -33.61 25.78
C ASP A 157 7.92 -34.74 25.20
N GLU A 158 8.54 -35.78 24.64
CA GLU A 158 7.87 -36.97 24.08
C GLU A 158 6.94 -37.68 25.09
N ASP A 159 7.03 -37.37 26.38
CA ASP A 159 6.20 -37.93 27.46
C ASP A 159 4.75 -37.39 27.48
N ASP A 160 4.43 -36.28 26.80
CA ASP A 160 3.06 -35.71 26.74
C ASP A 160 2.19 -36.29 25.60
N LEU A 161 2.77 -37.07 24.69
CA LEU A 161 2.05 -37.72 23.58
C LEU A 161 1.39 -39.06 23.98
N ASP A 162 1.78 -39.63 25.12
CA ASP A 162 1.24 -40.91 25.63
C ASP A 162 -0.13 -40.79 26.32
N MET A 163 -0.70 -39.57 26.44
CA MET A 163 -2.03 -39.38 27.04
C MET A 163 -3.19 -39.49 26.02
N PHE A 164 -2.91 -39.70 24.73
CA PHE A 164 -3.94 -39.84 23.68
C PHE A 164 -4.05 -41.26 23.08
N GLU A 165 -3.36 -42.26 23.63
CA GLU A 165 -3.60 -43.68 23.28
C GLU A 165 -4.43 -44.36 24.36
N GLY A 166 -5.74 -44.11 24.40
CA GLY A 166 -6.63 -44.94 25.21
C GLY A 166 -8.01 -44.42 25.53
N ASP A 167 -8.88 -44.25 24.53
CA ASP A 167 -10.30 -44.56 24.69
C ASP A 167 -10.97 -44.82 23.34
N ASP A 168 -11.05 -46.09 22.98
CA ASP A 168 -12.00 -46.61 22.00
C ASP A 168 -13.44 -46.42 22.52
N SER A 169 -14.12 -45.37 22.06
CA SER A 169 -15.59 -45.36 22.06
C SER A 169 -16.15 -44.53 20.91
N PHE A 170 -15.98 -45.05 19.69
CA PHE A 170 -16.84 -44.69 18.56
C PHE A 170 -18.13 -45.53 18.65
N GLU A 171 -19.01 -45.16 19.59
CA GLU A 171 -20.41 -45.62 19.57
C GLU A 171 -21.23 -44.77 18.60
N ASP A 172 -21.43 -45.35 17.42
CA ASP A 172 -22.58 -45.23 16.52
C ASP A 172 -23.81 -44.49 17.09
N TYR A 173 -24.08 -43.28 16.59
CA TYR A 173 -25.43 -42.75 16.53
C TYR A 173 -25.67 -41.96 15.24
N GLY A 174 -26.19 -42.67 14.23
CA GLY A 174 -27.47 -42.28 13.64
C GLY A 174 -27.44 -41.20 12.56
N PHE A 175 -27.18 -41.65 11.34
CA PHE A 175 -27.60 -40.99 10.10
C PHE A 175 -29.13 -40.87 10.09
N GLU A 176 -29.69 -39.66 10.27
CA GLU A 176 -31.06 -39.36 9.85
C GLU A 176 -31.05 -38.17 8.89
N GLU A 177 -30.98 -38.50 7.60
CA GLU A 177 -31.62 -37.70 6.56
C GLU A 177 -33.11 -37.58 6.90
N ASN A 178 -33.60 -36.35 7.05
CA ASN A 178 -35.02 -36.12 6.87
C ASN A 178 -35.22 -34.95 5.90
N TRP A 179 -35.38 -35.34 4.64
CA TRP A 179 -36.02 -34.55 3.60
C TRP A 179 -37.49 -34.34 3.94
N ASN A 180 -37.89 -33.08 4.18
CA ASN A 180 -39.11 -32.50 3.61
C ASN A 180 -39.13 -30.98 3.72
#